data_AF-A0A1S3W8X9-F1
#
_entry.id   AF-A0A1S3W8X9-F1
#
_cell.length_a   1.000
_cell.length_b   1.000
_cell.length_c   1.000
_cell.angle_alpha   90.00
_cell.angle_beta   90.00
_cell.angle_gamma   90.00
#
_symmetry.space_group_name_H-M   'P 1'
#
loop_
_entity.id
_entity.type
_entity.pdbx_description
1 polymer ?
#
loop_
_entity_poly.entity_id
_entity_poly.type
_entity_poly.pdbx_seq_one_letter_code
_entity_poly.pdbx_strand_id
1 'polypeptide(L)' 'MGFEFQVRMCDSCYDSIKDEDRTSLATFHEGKHNISHMSMDVARGLMVTCGTDRVVKIWDMTPVVGCSLATGFSPH' A
#
# COMPACT_ATOMS: atom_id res chain seq x y z
N MET A 1 11.57 6.23 -18.76
CA MET A 1 10.10 6.11 -18.91
C MET A 1 9.79 4.63 -18.75
N GLY A 2 9.25 4.25 -17.58
CA GLY A 2 9.15 2.86 -17.16
C GLY A 2 7.98 2.16 -17.84
N PHE A 3 8.26 1.00 -18.46
CA PHE A 3 7.22 0.05 -18.81
C PHE A 3 6.69 -0.52 -17.49
N GLU A 4 5.40 -0.33 -17.23
CA GLU A 4 4.72 -0.99 -16.13
C GLU A 4 4.72 -2.49 -16.44
N PHE A 5 5.48 -3.27 -15.66
CA PHE A 5 5.52 -4.71 -15.85
C PHE A 5 4.14 -5.28 -15.51
N GLN A 6 3.60 -6.11 -16.41
CA GLN A 6 2.40 -6.88 -16.14
C GLN A 6 2.56 -7.60 -14.79
N VAL A 7 1.65 -7.35 -13.85
CA VAL A 7 1.72 -7.89 -12.48
C VAL A 7 1.89 -9.40 -12.59
N ARG A 8 3.02 -9.93 -12.09
CA ARG A 8 3.27 -11.37 -12.11
C ARG A 8 2.34 -12.03 -11.10
N MET A 9 1.25 -12.61 -11.61
CA MET A 9 0.30 -13.37 -10.82
C MET A 9 0.76 -14.83 -10.78
N CYS A 10 0.56 -15.48 -9.63
CA CYS A 10 0.78 -16.92 -9.53
C CYS A 10 -0.27 -17.68 -10.37
N ASP A 11 0.01 -18.90 -10.84
CA ASP A 11 -0.93 -19.63 -11.71
C ASP A 11 -2.30 -19.84 -11.05
N SER A 12 -2.34 -20.19 -9.75
CA SER A 12 -3.61 -20.31 -9.02
C SER A 12 -4.35 -18.98 -8.83
N CYS A 13 -3.60 -17.87 -8.79
CA CYS A 13 -4.13 -16.51 -8.72
C CYS A 13 -4.73 -16.12 -10.07
N TYR A 14 -4.10 -16.53 -11.18
CA TYR A 14 -4.52 -16.20 -12.53
C TYR A 14 -5.91 -16.76 -12.87
N ASP A 15 -6.19 -17.99 -12.43
CA ASP A 15 -7.48 -18.66 -12.70
C ASP A 15 -8.63 -18.13 -11.83
N SER A 16 -8.32 -17.54 -10.66
CA SER A 16 -9.32 -17.12 -9.67
C SER A 16 -9.65 -15.62 -9.71
N ILE A 17 -8.70 -14.79 -10.15
CA ILE A 17 -8.84 -13.33 -10.18
C ILE A 17 -9.41 -12.89 -11.53
N LYS A 18 -10.58 -12.24 -11.51
CA LYS A 18 -11.28 -11.79 -12.72
C LYS A 18 -10.71 -10.47 -13.22
N ASP A 19 -11.06 -10.06 -14.43
CA ASP A 19 -10.57 -8.80 -15.00
C ASP A 19 -10.95 -7.58 -14.15
N GLU A 20 -12.10 -7.61 -13.48
CA GLU A 20 -12.53 -6.52 -12.60
C GLU A 20 -11.58 -6.34 -11.39
N ASP A 21 -11.05 -7.45 -10.89
CA ASP A 21 -10.13 -7.50 -9.75
C ASP A 21 -8.69 -7.08 -10.12
N ARG A 22 -8.39 -6.91 -11.41
CA ARG A 22 -7.06 -6.49 -11.90
C ARG A 22 -6.83 -4.98 -11.81
N THR A 23 -7.85 -4.23 -11.38
CA THR A 23 -7.72 -2.78 -11.19
C THR A 23 -6.76 -2.50 -10.04
N SER A 24 -5.63 -1.84 -10.33
CA SER A 24 -4.68 -1.43 -9.29
C SER A 24 -5.38 -0.55 -8.25
N LEU A 25 -5.35 -0.97 -6.99
CA LEU A 25 -5.78 -0.17 -5.85
C LEU A 25 -4.68 0.76 -5.34
N ALA A 26 -3.47 0.65 -5.90
CA ALA A 26 -2.34 1.47 -5.51
C ALA A 26 -2.38 2.81 -6.23
N THR A 27 -2.35 3.91 -5.48
CA THR A 27 -2.06 5.23 -6.01
C THR A 27 -0.55 5.44 -6.05
N PHE A 28 -0.02 5.75 -7.23
CA PHE A 28 1.40 6.05 -7.36
C PHE A 28 1.69 7.43 -6.76
N HIS A 29 2.57 7.46 -5.78
CA HIS A 29 3.17 8.68 -5.27
C HIS A 29 4.63 8.68 -5.72
N GLU A 30 5.16 9.80 -6.22
CA GLU A 30 6.57 9.92 -6.62
C GLU A 30 7.50 9.77 -5.40
N GLY A 31 7.70 8.54 -4.95
CA GLY A 31 8.71 8.17 -3.98
C GLY A 31 10.07 8.21 -4.66
N LYS A 32 10.74 9.38 -4.64
CA LYS A 32 12.17 9.48 -4.96
C LYS A 32 13.05 8.84 -3.87
N HIS A 33 12.62 7.71 -3.33
CA HIS A 33 13.19 7.02 -2.18
C HIS A 33 12.91 5.53 -2.36
N ASN A 34 13.93 4.70 -2.25
CA ASN A 34 13.74 3.26 -2.36
C ASN A 34 13.09 2.72 -1.07
N ILE A 35 12.14 1.79 -1.19
CA ILE A 35 11.47 1.21 -0.02
C ILE A 35 11.84 -0.26 0.04
N SER A 36 12.60 -0.63 1.06
CA SER A 36 12.95 -2.03 1.36
C SER A 36 12.00 -2.63 2.39
N HIS A 37 11.54 -1.81 3.35
CA HIS A 37 10.57 -2.22 4.35
C HIS A 37 9.60 -1.08 4.66
N MET A 38 8.38 -1.47 5.02
CA MET A 38 7.34 -0.56 5.52
C MET A 38 6.61 -1.20 6.70
N SER A 39 6.12 -0.37 7.62
CA SER A 39 5.26 -0.80 8.73
C SER A 39 4.20 0.27 8.99
N MET A 40 2.96 -0.17 9.19
CA MET A 40 1.82 0.72 9.41
C MET A 40 1.25 0.54 10.82
N ASP A 41 1.06 1.66 11.52
CA ASP A 41 0.28 1.74 12.75
C ASP A 41 -1.07 2.38 12.39
N VAL A 42 -2.03 1.53 12.05
CA VAL A 42 -3.38 1.95 11.60
C VAL A 42 -4.11 2.72 12.69
N ALA A 43 -3.94 2.34 13.97
CA ALA A 43 -4.60 3.01 15.09
C ALA A 43 -4.16 4.47 15.24
N ARG A 44 -2.91 4.77 14.86
CA ARG A 44 -2.37 6.14 14.85
C ARG A 44 -2.44 6.83 13.49
N GLY A 45 -2.85 6.13 12.44
CA GLY A 45 -2.81 6.66 11.08
C GLY A 45 -1.40 6.99 10.60
N LEU A 46 -0.37 6.27 11.08
CA LEU A 46 1.03 6.53 10.72
C LEU A 46 1.61 5.35 9.96
N MET A 47 2.47 5.64 8.99
CA MET A 47 3.29 4.63 8.32
C MET A 47 4.76 5.04 8.37
N VAL A 48 5.63 4.06 8.58
CA VAL A 48 7.08 4.23 8.46
C VAL A 48 7.60 3.46 7.26
N THR A 49 8.52 4.07 6.51
CA THR A 49 9.23 3.42 5.39
C THR A 49 10.72 3.62 5.54
N CYS A 50 11.51 2.60 5.21
CA CYS A 50 12.97 2.71 5.15
C CYS A 50 13.55 2.04 3.89
N GLY A 51 14.77 2.43 3.57
CA GLY A 51 15.47 2.03 2.35
C GLY A 51 16.98 1.96 2.49
N THR A 52 17.65 1.68 1.39
CA THR A 52 19.11 1.64 1.24
C THR A 52 19.76 3.02 1.27
N ASP A 53 18.99 4.09 1.13
CA ASP A 53 19.44 5.48 1.28
C ASP A 53 19.63 5.91 2.74
N ARG A 54 19.43 4.99 3.69
CA ARG A 54 19.62 5.17 5.14
C ARG A 54 18.69 6.22 5.75
N VAL A 55 17.60 6.56 5.05
CA VAL A 55 16.57 7.46 5.56
C VAL A 55 15.37 6.65 6.04
N VAL A 56 14.79 7.08 7.16
CA VAL A 56 13.49 6.61 7.63
C VAL A 56 12.50 7.75 7.47
N LYS A 57 11.41 7.50 6.74
CA LYS A 57 10.31 8.46 6.57
C LYS A 57 9.12 8.04 7.39
N ILE A 58 8.44 9.03 7.95
CA ILE A 58 7.17 8.90 8.64
C ILE A 58 6.12 9.62 7.80
N TRP A 59 5.02 8.94 7.54
CA TRP A 59 3.93 9.42 6.71
C TRP A 59 2.67 9.53 7.56
N ASP A 60 1.98 10.66 7.43
CA ASP A 60 0.61 10.80 7.89
C ASP A 60 -0.33 10.12 6.89
N MET A 61 -0.90 9.00 7.30
CA MET A 61 -1.82 8.19 6.52
C MET A 61 -3.27 8.44 6.88
N THR A 62 -3.56 9.37 7.80
CA THR A 62 -4.94 9.74 8.18
C THR A 62 -5.84 10.04 6.97
N PRO A 63 -5.38 10.72 5.90
CA PRO A 63 -6.21 10.95 4.70
C PRO A 63 -6.58 9.68 3.93
N VAL A 64 -5.78 8.61 4.06
CA VAL A 64 -5.92 7.37 3.30
C VAL A 64 -6.74 6.33 4.08
N VAL A 65 -6.49 6.19 5.39
CA VAL A 65 -7.22 5.23 6.24
C VAL A 65 -8.48 5.81 6.88
N GLY A 66 -8.66 7.12 6.81
CA GLY A 66 -9.71 7.83 7.55
C GLY A 66 -9.44 7.90 9.05
N CYS A 67 -10.04 8.87 9.74
CA CYS A 67 -10.10 8.86 11.20
C CYS A 67 -10.98 7.69 11.66
N SER A 68 -10.39 6.64 12.20
CA SER A 68 -11.09 5.49 12.78
C SER A 68 -11.84 5.80 14.10
N LEU A 69 -11.86 7.06 14.55
CA LEU A 69 -12.67 7.50 15.69
C LEU A 69 -14.18 7.48 15.44
N ALA A 70 -14.67 7.23 14.21
CA ALA A 70 -16.10 7.30 13.90
C ALA A 70 -16.73 6.11 13.16
N THR A 71 -16.00 5.06 12.80
CA THR A 71 -16.61 3.91 12.11
C THR A 71 -16.40 2.62 12.90
N GLY A 72 -17.38 2.33 13.76
CA GLY A 72 -17.50 1.06 14.47
C GLY A 72 -17.76 -0.10 13.52
N PHE A 73 -16.70 -0.62 12.92
CA PHE A 73 -16.72 -1.94 12.30
C PHE A 73 -16.18 -2.97 13.29
N SER A 74 -17.12 -3.63 13.97
CA SER A 74 -16.85 -4.90 14.67
C SER A 74 -16.65 -5.99 13.61
N PRO A 75 -15.58 -6.80 13.67
CA PRO A 75 -15.50 -7.99 12.85
C PRO A 75 -16.52 -9.01 13.39
N HIS A 76 -17.30 -9.61 12.49
CA HIS A 76 -18.02 -10.85 12.73
C HIS A 76 -17.42 -11.92 11.82
#